data_AF-A0A5D2W4T4-F1
#
_entry.id   AF-A0A5D2W4T4-F1
#
_cell.length_a   1.000
_cell.length_b   1.000
_cell.length_c   1.000
_cell.angle_alpha   90.00
_cell.angle_beta   90.00
_cell.angle_gamma   90.00
#
_symmetry.space_group_name_H-M   'P 1'
#
loop_
_entity.id
_entity.type
_entity.pdbx_description
1 polymer ?
#
loop_
_entity_poly.entity_id
_entity_poly.type
_entity_poly.pdbx_seq_one_letter_code
_entity_poly.pdbx_strand_id
1 'polypeptide(L)'
;MKIGFLVFVAVALLAFLCSPNAVYGIRFVIDREECFSHDVKYEGDTIHVSFVVIKADSTWHNSHEGVDLVVKGPTGDQIQDFRDKISEKFEFVAHQKGIHRFCFSNKSPYYETVDFDVHESHFTYYDQHAKDEHFNPLLEQISKLEEALYNIQFEQHWLEAQTERQAIVNEAMSKRAVHKAFYESAALIGASVLQVYLLRRLFERKLGMSRV
;
A
#
# COMPACT_ATOMS: atom_id res chain seq x y z
N MET A 1 -2.96 -41.35 30.07
CA MET A 1 -4.01 -40.45 29.53
C MET A 1 -3.67 -38.95 29.58
N LYS A 2 -3.06 -38.41 30.64
CA LYS A 2 -2.80 -36.95 30.76
C LYS A 2 -1.76 -36.39 29.77
N ILE A 3 -0.73 -37.16 29.44
CA ILE A 3 0.34 -36.76 28.51
C ILE A 3 -0.17 -36.63 27.07
N GLY A 4 -1.06 -37.53 26.63
CA GLY A 4 -1.65 -37.45 25.29
C GLY A 4 -2.54 -36.22 25.10
N PHE A 5 -3.27 -35.81 26.14
CA PHE A 5 -4.09 -34.59 26.11
C PHE A 5 -3.23 -33.32 26.02
N LEU A 6 -2.13 -33.25 26.78
CA LEU A 6 -1.19 -32.12 26.72
C LEU A 6 -0.51 -31.99 25.35
N VAL A 7 -0.12 -33.12 24.74
CA VAL A 7 0.44 -33.12 23.37
C VAL A 7 -0.61 -32.67 22.35
N PHE A 8 -1.85 -33.12 22.49
CA PHE A 8 -2.94 -32.72 21.58
C PHE A 8 -3.26 -31.22 21.68
N VAL A 9 -3.30 -30.67 22.90
CA VAL A 9 -3.51 -29.23 23.13
C VAL A 9 -2.34 -28.41 22.59
N ALA A 10 -1.09 -28.87 22.77
CA ALA A 10 0.09 -28.20 22.25
C ALA A 10 0.10 -28.16 20.70
N VAL A 11 -0.26 -29.26 20.05
CA VAL A 11 -0.35 -29.34 18.58
C VAL A 11 -1.48 -28.45 18.05
N ALA A 12 -2.64 -28.41 18.72
CA ALA A 12 -3.74 -27.53 18.34
C ALA A 12 -3.39 -26.05 18.48
N LEU A 13 -2.68 -25.66 19.55
CA LEU A 13 -2.18 -24.29 19.74
C LEU A 13 -1.14 -23.90 18.69
N LEU A 14 -0.22 -24.81 18.35
CA LEU A 14 0.77 -24.57 17.30
C LEU A 14 0.12 -24.42 15.92
N ALA A 15 -0.92 -25.20 15.63
CA ALA A 15 -1.68 -25.09 14.38
C ALA A 15 -2.47 -23.77 14.29
N PHE A 16 -3.02 -23.29 15.40
CA PHE A 16 -3.73 -22.00 15.45
C PHE A 16 -2.78 -20.81 15.33
N LEU A 17 -1.55 -20.92 15.84
CA LEU A 17 -0.49 -19.91 15.71
C LEU A 17 0.18 -19.92 14.33
N CYS A 18 0.02 -21.00 13.57
CA CYS A 18 0.59 -21.18 12.23
C CYS A 18 -0.48 -21.00 11.14
N SER A 19 -1.51 -20.18 11.40
CA SER A 19 -2.39 -19.72 10.33
C SER A 19 -1.52 -18.98 9.32
N PRO A 20 -1.40 -19.47 8.07
CA PRO A 20 -0.76 -18.67 7.04
C PRO A 20 -1.60 -17.39 6.90
N ASN A 21 -0.97 -16.23 7.11
CA ASN A 21 -1.55 -15.00 6.63
C ASN A 21 -1.69 -15.17 5.11
N ALA A 22 -2.92 -15.26 4.64
CA ALA A 22 -3.18 -15.33 3.22
C ALA A 22 -2.92 -13.93 2.66
N VAL A 23 -1.72 -13.71 2.13
CA VAL A 23 -1.40 -12.52 1.36
C VAL A 23 -1.91 -12.79 -0.05
N TYR A 24 -3.07 -12.24 -0.38
CA TYR A 24 -3.56 -12.16 -1.75
C TYR A 24 -3.31 -10.73 -2.24
N GLY A 25 -2.16 -10.54 -2.88
CA GLY A 25 -1.75 -9.29 -3.51
C GLY A 25 -0.51 -9.56 -4.32
N ILE A 26 -0.46 -9.09 -5.57
CA ILE A 26 0.71 -9.24 -6.42
C ILE A 26 1.60 -8.03 -6.16
N ARG A 27 2.67 -8.22 -5.36
CA ARG A 27 3.78 -7.27 -5.32
C ARG A 27 4.81 -7.61 -6.36
N PHE A 28 5.12 -6.64 -7.20
CA PHE A 28 6.16 -6.78 -8.20
C PHE A 28 7.02 -5.52 -8.27
N VAL A 29 8.22 -5.69 -8.80
CA VAL A 29 9.16 -4.60 -9.05
C VAL A 29 9.10 -4.29 -10.54
N ILE A 30 8.85 -3.02 -10.88
CA ILE A 30 8.82 -2.52 -12.25
C ILE A 30 10.09 -1.75 -12.58
N ASP A 31 10.76 -2.11 -13.67
CA ASP A 31 11.86 -1.34 -14.26
C ASP A 31 11.33 -0.35 -15.30
N ARG A 32 10.63 -0.85 -16.34
CA ARG A 32 10.13 -0.04 -17.46
C ARG A 32 8.65 -0.24 -17.75
N GLU A 33 8.27 -1.46 -18.10
CA GLU A 33 6.89 -1.83 -18.40
C GLU A 33 6.65 -3.27 -17.95
N GLU A 34 5.57 -3.49 -17.22
CA GLU A 34 5.14 -4.82 -16.79
C GLU A 34 3.65 -4.99 -17.03
N CYS A 35 3.25 -6.11 -17.62
CA CYS A 35 1.85 -6.36 -17.98
C CYS A 35 1.31 -7.63 -17.36
N PHE A 36 0.16 -7.53 -16.70
CA PHE A 36 -0.60 -8.65 -16.15
C PHE A 36 -1.81 -8.94 -17.02
N SER A 37 -2.23 -10.20 -17.06
CA SER A 37 -3.39 -10.66 -17.83
C SER A 37 -4.36 -11.38 -16.89
N HIS A 38 -5.63 -10.99 -16.94
CA HIS A 38 -6.70 -11.59 -16.16
C HIS A 38 -7.80 -12.05 -17.10
N ASP A 39 -8.22 -13.31 -17.00
CA ASP A 39 -9.23 -13.90 -17.87
C ASP A 39 -10.62 -13.77 -17.24
N VAL A 40 -11.48 -12.96 -17.86
CA VAL A 40 -12.83 -12.68 -17.39
C VAL A 40 -13.79 -13.66 -18.04
N LYS A 41 -14.57 -14.38 -17.23
CA LYS A 41 -15.36 -15.52 -17.70
C LYS A 41 -16.69 -15.10 -18.31
N TYR A 42 -17.34 -14.10 -17.73
CA TYR A 42 -18.69 -13.71 -18.13
C TYR A 42 -18.75 -12.25 -18.59
N GLU A 43 -19.63 -12.00 -19.55
CA GLU A 43 -19.94 -10.65 -20.01
C GLU A 43 -20.84 -9.97 -18.99
N GLY A 44 -20.52 -8.74 -18.61
CA GLY A 44 -21.24 -7.97 -17.61
C GLY A 44 -20.69 -8.07 -16.18
N ASP A 45 -19.62 -8.85 -15.96
CA ASP A 45 -18.95 -8.92 -14.66
C ASP A 45 -18.25 -7.60 -14.33
N THR A 46 -18.25 -7.24 -13.04
CA THR A 46 -17.58 -6.03 -12.56
C THR A 46 -16.18 -6.39 -12.10
N ILE A 47 -15.18 -5.73 -12.66
CA ILE A 47 -13.79 -5.91 -12.28
C ILE A 47 -13.40 -4.76 -11.35
N HIS A 48 -13.01 -5.10 -10.14
CA HIS A 48 -12.43 -4.19 -9.17
C HIS A 48 -10.91 -4.26 -9.28
N VAL A 49 -10.27 -3.10 -9.40
CA VAL A 49 -8.83 -2.99 -9.60
C VAL A 49 -8.28 -1.94 -8.65
N SER A 50 -7.20 -2.29 -7.96
CA SER A 50 -6.48 -1.32 -7.15
C SER A 50 -4.97 -1.51 -7.29
N PHE A 51 -4.25 -0.41 -7.19
CA PHE A 51 -2.81 -0.46 -7.07
C PHE A 51 -2.29 0.64 -6.16
N VAL A 52 -1.15 0.36 -5.53
CA VAL A 52 -0.40 1.32 -4.73
C VAL A 52 1.09 1.15 -5.02
N VAL A 53 1.76 2.22 -5.42
CA VAL A 53 3.22 2.26 -5.51
C VAL A 53 3.76 2.35 -4.08
N ILE A 54 4.41 1.32 -3.56
CA ILE A 54 4.84 1.23 -2.15
C ILE A 54 6.15 1.96 -1.91
N LYS A 55 7.13 1.75 -2.79
CA LYS A 55 8.50 2.24 -2.60
C LYS A 55 9.20 2.43 -3.94
N ALA A 56 9.93 3.54 -4.08
CA ALA A 56 10.99 3.67 -5.09
C ALA A 56 12.33 3.34 -4.41
N ASP A 57 13.18 2.54 -5.04
CA ASP A 57 14.43 2.06 -4.43
C ASP A 57 15.55 3.12 -4.38
N SER A 58 15.17 4.40 -4.43
CA SER A 58 16.08 5.52 -4.38
C SER A 58 16.25 6.02 -2.93
N THR A 59 17.50 6.03 -2.47
CA THR A 59 17.88 6.42 -1.10
C THR A 59 17.83 7.93 -0.84
N TRP A 60 17.63 8.74 -1.88
CA TRP A 60 17.77 10.20 -1.80
C TRP A 60 16.68 10.99 -2.54
N HIS A 61 15.98 10.38 -3.50
CA HIS A 61 14.91 11.02 -4.24
C HIS A 61 13.55 10.44 -3.80
N ASN A 62 12.84 11.19 -2.96
CA ASN A 62 11.39 11.07 -2.89
C ASN A 62 10.83 11.66 -4.18
N SER A 63 11.00 10.99 -5.33
CA SER A 63 10.21 11.35 -6.49
C SER A 63 8.76 10.99 -6.14
N HIS A 64 7.89 11.99 -6.22
CA HIS A 64 6.45 11.77 -6.20
C HIS A 64 5.97 11.33 -7.60
N GLU A 65 6.86 10.81 -8.44
CA GLU A 65 6.48 10.22 -9.72
C GLU A 65 5.63 8.99 -9.43
N GLY A 66 4.49 8.94 -10.11
CA GLY A 66 3.63 7.78 -10.14
C GLY A 66 3.96 6.89 -11.33
N VAL A 67 3.24 5.78 -11.39
CA VAL A 67 3.24 4.89 -12.55
C VAL A 67 2.08 5.24 -13.47
N ASP A 68 2.25 4.92 -14.75
CA ASP A 68 1.16 4.90 -15.71
C ASP A 68 0.53 3.50 -15.71
N LEU A 69 -0.80 3.40 -15.76
CA LEU A 69 -1.54 2.15 -15.91
C LEU A 69 -2.47 2.26 -17.13
N VAL A 70 -2.32 1.33 -18.07
CA VAL A 70 -3.21 1.18 -19.23
C VAL A 70 -3.91 -0.17 -19.14
N VAL A 71 -5.25 -0.14 -19.16
CA VAL A 71 -6.09 -1.33 -19.19
C VAL A 71 -6.60 -1.55 -20.61
N LYS A 72 -6.38 -2.75 -21.14
CA LYS A 72 -6.84 -3.16 -22.46
C LYS A 72 -7.81 -4.33 -22.37
N GLY A 73 -8.87 -4.27 -23.17
CA GLY A 73 -9.82 -5.35 -23.34
C GLY A 73 -9.26 -6.50 -24.19
N PRO A 74 -10.04 -7.59 -24.33
CA PRO A 74 -9.65 -8.77 -25.11
C PRO A 74 -9.46 -8.48 -26.60
N THR A 75 -10.08 -7.42 -27.12
CA THR A 75 -9.89 -6.98 -28.52
C THR A 75 -8.74 -6.00 -28.71
N GLY A 76 -8.03 -5.65 -27.63
CA GLY A 76 -6.94 -4.67 -27.64
C GLY A 76 -7.40 -3.22 -27.57
N ASP A 77 -8.70 -3.00 -27.43
CA ASP A 77 -9.31 -1.72 -27.12
C ASP A 77 -8.86 -1.20 -25.75
N GLN A 78 -8.59 0.09 -25.66
CA GLN A 78 -8.17 0.73 -24.42
C GLN A 78 -9.41 1.09 -23.59
N ILE A 79 -9.51 0.51 -22.40
CA ILE A 79 -10.64 0.70 -21.48
C ILE A 79 -10.36 1.86 -20.53
N GLN A 80 -9.19 1.84 -19.87
CA GLN A 80 -8.78 2.87 -18.91
C GLN A 80 -7.32 3.26 -19.12
N ASP A 81 -7.00 4.51 -18.80
CA ASP A 81 -5.64 5.06 -18.86
C ASP A 81 -5.43 6.04 -17.71
N PHE A 82 -4.58 5.65 -16.78
CA PHE A 82 -4.16 6.44 -15.65
C PHE A 82 -2.70 6.84 -15.85
N ARG A 83 -2.42 8.14 -15.70
CA ARG A 83 -1.08 8.70 -15.89
C ARG A 83 -0.58 9.29 -14.59
N ASP A 84 0.69 9.02 -14.27
CA ASP A 84 1.40 9.60 -13.13
C ASP A 84 0.63 9.43 -11.81
N LYS A 85 0.15 8.21 -11.56
CA LYS A 85 -0.63 7.87 -10.38
C LYS A 85 0.19 7.06 -9.40
N ILE A 86 0.13 7.49 -8.14
CA ILE A 86 0.76 6.83 -6.99
C ILE A 86 -0.09 5.67 -6.49
N SER A 87 -1.40 5.86 -6.50
CA SER A 87 -2.40 4.92 -6.02
C SER A 87 -3.69 5.23 -6.75
N GLU A 88 -4.42 4.21 -7.14
CA GLU A 88 -5.76 4.34 -7.70
C GLU A 88 -6.58 3.10 -7.35
N LYS A 89 -7.86 3.31 -7.09
CA LYS A 89 -8.85 2.25 -6.88
C LYS A 89 -10.04 2.55 -7.77
N PHE A 90 -10.36 1.64 -8.68
CA PHE A 90 -11.43 1.85 -9.63
C PHE A 90 -12.11 0.53 -9.97
N GLU A 91 -13.29 0.64 -10.56
CA GLU A 91 -14.07 -0.49 -11.05
C GLU A 91 -14.55 -0.21 -12.47
N PHE A 92 -14.71 -1.28 -13.25
CA PHE A 92 -15.33 -1.19 -14.56
C PHE A 92 -16.06 -2.49 -14.89
N VAL A 93 -17.05 -2.41 -15.79
CA VAL A 93 -17.82 -3.57 -16.23
C VAL A 93 -17.17 -4.15 -17.49
N ALA A 94 -16.93 -5.45 -17.49
CA ALA A 94 -16.38 -6.18 -18.61
C ALA A 94 -17.46 -6.42 -19.68
N HIS A 95 -17.44 -5.65 -20.77
CA HIS A 95 -18.41 -5.81 -21.86
C HIS A 95 -18.19 -7.06 -22.71
N GLN A 96 -17.00 -7.63 -22.67
CA GLN A 96 -16.61 -8.79 -23.46
C GLN A 96 -15.86 -9.78 -22.58
N LYS A 97 -16.16 -11.07 -22.70
CA LYS A 97 -15.40 -12.12 -22.03
C LYS A 97 -14.00 -12.28 -22.63
N GLY A 98 -13.06 -12.72 -21.81
CA GLY A 98 -11.70 -13.04 -22.21
C GLY A 98 -10.63 -12.23 -21.48
N ILE A 99 -9.43 -12.27 -22.04
CA ILE A 99 -8.23 -11.76 -21.39
C ILE A 99 -8.17 -10.24 -21.41
N HIS A 100 -8.29 -9.63 -20.24
CA HIS A 100 -8.01 -8.22 -20.00
C HIS A 100 -6.55 -8.05 -19.57
N ARG A 101 -5.89 -7.02 -20.11
CA ARG A 101 -4.46 -6.77 -19.88
C ARG A 101 -4.25 -5.46 -19.13
N PHE A 102 -3.48 -5.53 -18.05
CA PHE A 102 -3.13 -4.40 -17.18
C PHE A 102 -1.64 -4.11 -17.35
N CYS A 103 -1.28 -3.05 -18.05
CA CYS A 103 0.11 -2.69 -18.31
C CYS A 103 0.51 -1.47 -17.50
N PHE A 104 1.48 -1.66 -16.61
CA PHE A 104 2.12 -0.61 -15.84
C PHE A 104 3.36 -0.12 -16.57
N SER A 105 3.58 1.19 -16.62
CA SER A 105 4.80 1.79 -17.16
C SER A 105 5.42 2.74 -16.14
N ASN A 106 6.71 2.55 -15.89
CA ASN A 106 7.50 3.33 -14.96
C ASN A 106 8.27 4.43 -15.72
N LYS A 107 8.01 5.68 -15.36
CA LYS A 107 8.72 6.86 -15.87
C LYS A 107 10.00 7.16 -15.09
N SER A 108 10.08 6.69 -13.85
CA SER A 108 11.20 6.89 -12.96
C SER A 108 12.47 6.23 -13.53
N PRO A 109 13.66 6.81 -13.30
CA PRO A 109 14.91 6.17 -13.64
C PRO A 109 15.28 5.01 -12.69
N TYR A 110 14.51 4.80 -11.62
CA TYR A 110 14.75 3.77 -10.60
C TYR A 110 13.63 2.73 -10.58
N TYR A 111 13.94 1.56 -10.02
CA TYR A 111 12.95 0.51 -9.77
C TYR A 111 11.89 0.97 -8.78
N GLU A 112 10.63 0.70 -9.11
CA GLU A 112 9.48 0.95 -8.22
C GLU A 112 8.80 -0.37 -7.85
N THR A 113 8.33 -0.48 -6.61
CA THR A 113 7.52 -1.63 -6.17
C THR A 113 6.06 -1.22 -6.20
N VAL A 114 5.26 -1.97 -6.96
CA VAL A 114 3.80 -1.78 -7.06
C VAL A 114 3.12 -2.96 -6.38
N ASP A 115 2.19 -2.64 -5.49
CA ASP A 115 1.19 -3.57 -4.96
C ASP A 115 -0.04 -3.48 -5.87
N PHE A 116 -0.40 -4.58 -6.51
CA PHE A 116 -1.50 -4.66 -7.47
C PHE A 116 -2.48 -5.75 -7.08
N ASP A 117 -3.76 -5.42 -7.10
CA ASP A 117 -4.85 -6.32 -6.81
C ASP A 117 -5.99 -6.16 -7.84
N VAL A 118 -6.52 -7.30 -8.29
CA VAL A 118 -7.59 -7.40 -9.27
C VAL A 118 -8.57 -8.47 -8.83
N HIS A 119 -9.84 -8.09 -8.74
CA HIS A 119 -10.93 -8.95 -8.30
C HIS A 119 -12.10 -8.89 -9.29
N GLU A 120 -12.53 -10.06 -9.78
CA GLU A 120 -13.72 -10.23 -10.61
C GLU A 120 -14.92 -10.51 -9.69
N SER A 121 -15.89 -9.58 -9.66
CA SER A 121 -17.18 -9.75 -9.00
C SER A 121 -18.21 -10.22 -10.02
N HIS A 122 -18.74 -11.43 -9.80
CA HIS A 122 -19.75 -12.04 -10.66
C HIS A 122 -21.13 -12.03 -9.98
N PHE A 123 -22.11 -11.41 -10.63
CA PHE A 123 -23.50 -11.48 -10.19
C PHE A 123 -24.15 -12.78 -10.68
N THR A 124 -24.19 -13.80 -9.82
CA THR A 124 -24.84 -15.10 -10.06
C THR A 124 -26.36 -15.04 -10.28
N TYR A 125 -26.96 -13.85 -10.39
CA TYR A 125 -28.41 -13.64 -10.28
C TYR A 125 -29.23 -14.29 -11.42
N TYR A 126 -28.63 -14.63 -12.56
CA TYR A 126 -29.42 -14.99 -13.75
C TYR A 126 -29.46 -16.47 -14.14
N ASP A 127 -28.51 -17.31 -13.71
CA ASP A 127 -28.28 -18.60 -14.40
C ASP A 127 -28.66 -19.88 -13.62
N GLN A 128 -29.36 -19.77 -12.48
CA GLN A 128 -29.86 -20.96 -11.77
C GLN A 128 -31.36 -20.89 -11.44
N HIS A 129 -32.19 -20.75 -12.48
CA HIS A 129 -33.64 -20.97 -12.42
C HIS A 129 -34.04 -22.46 -12.30
N ALA A 130 -33.28 -23.27 -11.55
CA ALA A 130 -33.52 -24.72 -11.44
C ALA A 130 -33.26 -25.30 -10.03
N LYS A 131 -33.56 -24.56 -8.96
CA LYS A 131 -33.68 -25.11 -7.60
C LYS A 131 -34.94 -24.59 -6.92
N ASP A 132 -35.52 -25.45 -6.08
CA ASP A 132 -36.82 -25.30 -5.43
C ASP A 132 -37.05 -23.88 -4.88
N GLU A 133 -38.21 -23.29 -5.22
CA GLU A 133 -38.60 -21.90 -4.96
C GLU A 133 -38.46 -21.45 -3.49
N HIS A 134 -38.34 -22.40 -2.55
CA HIS A 134 -38.29 -22.13 -1.13
C HIS A 134 -36.90 -21.72 -0.59
N PHE A 135 -35.80 -22.01 -1.29
CA PHE A 135 -34.42 -21.69 -0.84
C PHE A 135 -33.81 -20.45 -1.50
N ASN A 136 -34.41 -19.94 -2.57
CA ASN A 136 -33.94 -18.77 -3.30
C ASN A 136 -33.71 -17.50 -2.44
N PRO A 137 -34.61 -17.09 -1.53
CA PRO A 137 -34.39 -15.86 -0.77
C PRO A 137 -33.25 -15.96 0.24
N LEU A 138 -32.94 -17.16 0.75
CA LEU A 138 -31.81 -17.37 1.66
C LEU A 138 -30.48 -17.37 0.90
N LEU A 139 -30.44 -18.05 -0.26
CA LEU A 139 -29.25 -18.09 -1.11
C LEU A 139 -28.89 -16.68 -1.64
N GLU A 140 -29.89 -15.87 -1.97
CA GLU A 140 -29.70 -14.48 -2.39
C GLU A 140 -29.09 -13.61 -1.27
N GLN A 141 -29.49 -13.83 -0.02
CA GLN A 141 -28.91 -13.09 1.12
C GLN A 141 -27.47 -13.53 1.38
N ILE A 142 -27.17 -14.82 1.23
CA ILE A 142 -25.80 -15.35 1.40
C ILE A 142 -24.88 -14.79 0.31
N SER A 143 -25.32 -14.77 -0.95
CA SER A 143 -24.50 -14.21 -2.05
C SER A 143 -24.25 -12.71 -1.88
N LYS A 144 -25.27 -11.95 -1.47
CA LYS A 144 -25.11 -10.51 -1.13
C LYS A 144 -24.13 -10.28 0.02
N LEU A 145 -24.16 -11.14 1.04
CA LEU A 145 -23.22 -11.03 2.16
C LEU A 145 -21.79 -11.40 1.74
N GLU A 146 -21.64 -12.44 0.93
CA GLU A 146 -20.35 -12.84 0.36
C GLU A 146 -19.74 -11.71 -0.46
N GLU A 147 -20.53 -11.07 -1.34
CA GLU A 147 -20.10 -9.90 -2.11
C GLU A 147 -19.70 -8.71 -1.21
N ALA A 148 -20.52 -8.38 -0.21
CA ALA A 148 -20.21 -7.31 0.72
C ALA A 148 -18.91 -7.58 1.50
N LEU A 149 -18.65 -8.83 1.88
CA LEU A 149 -17.42 -9.24 2.54
C LEU A 149 -16.20 -9.12 1.61
N TYR A 150 -16.32 -9.55 0.35
CA TYR A 150 -15.25 -9.38 -0.63
C TYR A 150 -14.92 -7.91 -0.88
N ASN A 151 -15.95 -7.06 -1.03
CA ASN A 151 -15.76 -5.62 -1.16
C ASN A 151 -14.97 -5.04 0.01
N ILE A 152 -15.36 -5.37 1.25
CA ILE A 152 -14.64 -4.93 2.46
C ILE A 152 -13.19 -5.42 2.47
N GLN A 153 -12.96 -6.70 2.14
CA GLN A 153 -11.62 -7.27 2.11
C GLN A 153 -10.73 -6.56 1.09
N PHE A 154 -11.28 -6.27 -0.10
CA PHE A 154 -10.58 -5.52 -1.14
C PHE A 154 -10.27 -4.08 -0.69
N GLU A 155 -11.21 -3.39 -0.03
CA GLU A 155 -10.94 -2.06 0.54
C GLU A 155 -9.84 -2.11 1.59
N GLN A 156 -9.88 -3.13 2.46
CA GLN A 156 -8.90 -3.30 3.53
C GLN A 156 -7.51 -3.53 2.94
N HIS A 157 -7.36 -4.40 1.95
CA HIS A 157 -6.07 -4.66 1.30
C HIS A 157 -5.49 -3.38 0.68
N TRP A 158 -6.31 -2.59 -0.01
CA TRP A 158 -5.90 -1.29 -0.55
C TRP A 158 -5.50 -0.28 0.56
N LEU A 159 -6.26 -0.20 1.65
CA LEU A 159 -5.95 0.68 2.79
C LEU A 159 -4.65 0.28 3.47
N GLU A 160 -4.39 -1.01 3.63
CA GLU A 160 -3.14 -1.54 4.18
C GLU A 160 -1.94 -1.12 3.32
N ALA A 161 -2.03 -1.30 1.99
CA ALA A 161 -0.98 -0.87 1.06
C ALA A 161 -0.74 0.65 1.10
N GLN A 162 -1.80 1.45 1.14
CA GLN A 162 -1.70 2.92 1.22
C GLN A 162 -1.09 3.38 2.56
N THR A 163 -1.47 2.76 3.67
CA THR A 163 -0.95 3.10 5.00
C THR A 163 0.51 2.67 5.17
N GLU A 164 0.93 1.54 4.57
CA GLU A 164 2.34 1.14 4.50
C GLU A 164 3.19 2.21 3.81
N ARG A 165 2.76 2.70 2.64
CA ARG A 165 3.45 3.80 1.95
C ARG A 165 3.54 5.05 2.83
N GLN A 166 2.43 5.44 3.47
CA GLN A 166 2.41 6.61 4.35
C GLN A 166 3.36 6.45 5.54
N ALA A 167 3.44 5.25 6.12
CA ALA A 167 4.36 4.95 7.22
C ALA A 167 5.82 5.14 6.80
N ILE A 168 6.21 4.65 5.62
CA ILE A 168 7.57 4.83 5.07
C ILE A 168 7.91 6.32 4.90
N VAL A 169 7.01 7.09 4.29
CA VAL A 169 7.23 8.53 4.09
C VAL A 169 7.30 9.26 5.43
N ASN A 170 6.43 8.90 6.37
CA ASN A 170 6.38 9.52 7.70
C ASN A 170 7.65 9.23 8.52
N GLU A 171 8.17 8.00 8.47
CA GLU A 171 9.43 7.65 9.14
C GLU A 171 10.60 8.48 8.59
N ALA A 172 10.71 8.60 7.26
CA ALA A 172 11.72 9.41 6.61
C ALA A 172 11.62 10.90 6.98
N MET A 173 10.40 11.45 7.02
CA MET A 173 10.13 12.82 7.44
C MET A 173 10.47 13.04 8.92
N SER A 174 10.07 12.11 9.79
CA SER A 174 10.33 12.15 11.23
C SER A 174 11.84 12.19 11.51
N LYS A 175 12.62 11.31 10.86
CA LYS A 175 14.08 11.28 11.00
C LYS A 175 14.74 12.62 10.61
N ARG A 176 14.31 13.23 9.50
CA ARG A 176 14.81 14.53 9.04
C ARG A 176 14.43 15.65 10.02
N ALA A 177 13.20 15.63 10.55
CA ALA A 177 12.73 16.61 11.52
C ALA A 177 13.52 16.54 12.84
N VAL A 178 13.75 15.34 13.36
CA VAL A 178 14.57 15.12 14.58
C VAL A 178 16.00 15.62 14.36
N HIS A 179 16.60 15.32 13.22
CA HIS A 179 17.96 15.76 12.91
C HIS A 179 18.07 17.29 12.81
N LYS A 180 17.09 17.95 12.18
CA LYS A 180 17.00 19.41 12.14
C LYS A 180 16.89 20.00 13.55
N ALA A 181 15.97 19.47 14.38
CA ALA A 181 15.78 19.93 15.75
C ALA A 181 17.02 19.75 16.63
N PHE A 182 17.76 18.66 16.42
CA PHE A 182 19.04 18.42 17.09
C PHE A 182 20.08 19.49 16.74
N TYR A 183 20.27 19.79 15.45
CA TYR A 183 21.23 20.83 15.03
C TYR A 183 20.83 22.23 15.47
N GLU A 184 19.53 22.55 15.41
CA GLU A 184 19.01 23.82 15.89
C GLU A 184 19.29 24.00 17.38
N SER A 185 19.03 22.96 18.18
CA SER A 185 19.33 22.96 19.62
C SER A 185 20.83 23.12 19.89
N ALA A 186 21.67 22.39 19.16
CA ALA A 186 23.13 22.49 19.30
C ALA A 186 23.66 23.89 18.94
N ALA A 187 23.13 24.51 17.89
CA ALA A 187 23.48 25.87 17.48
C ALA A 187 23.10 26.90 18.55
N LEU A 188 21.90 26.78 19.15
CA LEU A 188 21.46 27.65 20.24
C LEU A 188 22.38 27.54 21.47
N ILE A 189 22.73 26.32 21.89
CA ILE A 189 23.66 26.09 23.01
C ILE A 189 25.03 26.71 22.69
N GLY A 190 25.54 26.49 21.48
CA GLY A 190 26.81 27.06 21.02
C GLY A 190 26.80 28.59 21.05
N ALA A 191 25.73 29.22 20.59
CA ALA A 191 25.56 30.67 20.63
C ALA A 191 25.54 31.20 22.08
N SER A 192 24.82 30.54 23.00
CA SER A 192 24.78 30.92 24.42
C SER A 192 26.16 30.81 25.09
N VAL A 193 26.91 29.72 24.83
CA VAL A 193 28.27 29.56 25.37
C VAL A 193 29.21 30.64 24.82
N LEU A 194 29.13 30.92 23.51
CA LEU A 194 29.93 31.96 22.86
C LEU A 194 29.63 33.34 23.47
N GLN A 195 28.35 33.66 23.69
CA GLN A 195 27.94 34.91 24.35
C GLN A 195 28.57 35.05 25.74
N VAL A 196 28.49 34.01 26.59
CA VAL A 196 29.07 34.03 27.94
C VAL A 196 30.60 34.17 27.88
N TYR A 197 31.26 33.46 26.97
CA TYR A 197 32.71 33.54 26.78
C TYR A 197 33.16 34.95 26.38
N LEU A 198 32.48 35.56 25.40
CA LEU A 198 32.78 36.92 24.94
C LEU A 198 32.59 37.95 26.06
N LEU A 199 31.51 37.83 26.85
CA LEU A 199 31.28 38.71 28.00
C LEU A 199 32.38 38.57 29.05
N ARG A 200 32.73 37.34 29.47
CA ARG A 200 33.83 37.11 30.43
C ARG A 200 35.15 37.70 29.96
N ARG A 201 35.52 37.44 28.69
CA ARG A 201 36.77 37.93 28.10
C ARG A 201 36.83 39.46 28.02
N LEU A 202 35.71 40.13 27.75
CA LEU A 202 35.63 41.60 27.74
C LEU A 202 35.84 42.18 29.15
N PHE A 203 35.23 41.59 30.17
CA PHE A 203 35.38 42.05 31.56
C PHE A 203 36.78 41.78 32.13
N GLU A 204 37.39 40.63 31.85
CA GLU A 204 38.77 40.33 32.27
C GLU A 204 39.78 41.31 31.66
N ARG A 205 39.62 41.67 30.37
CA ARG A 205 40.48 42.69 29.74
C ARG A 205 40.30 44.09 30.33
N LYS A 206 39.07 44.49 30.68
CA LYS A 206 38.79 45.79 31.31
C LYS A 206 39.37 45.89 32.72
N LEU A 207 39.27 44.83 33.54
CA LEU A 207 39.86 44.77 34.89
C LEU A 207 41.39 44.78 34.85
N GLY A 208 42.01 44.17 33.84
CA GLY A 208 43.47 44.21 33.64
C GLY A 208 44.02 45.59 33.28
N MET A 209 43.24 46.46 32.63
CA MET A 209 43.65 47.83 32.28
C MET A 209 43.42 48.83 33.42
N SER A 210 42.46 48.59 34.32
CA SER A 210 42.20 49.49 35.46
C SER A 210 43.17 49.30 36.63
N ARG A 211 44.06 48.30 36.55
CA ARG A 211 45.06 47.99 37.56
C ARG A 211 46.45 48.48 37.09
N VAL A 212 46.55 49.78 36.85
CA VAL A 212 47.79 50.57 36.72
C VAL A 212 47.59 51.87 37.45
#